data_AF-A0A7C5FG63-F1
#
_entry.id   AF-A0A7C5FG63-F1
#
_cell.length_a   1.000
_cell.length_b   1.000
_cell.length_c   1.000
_cell.angle_alpha   90.00
_cell.angle_beta   90.00
_cell.angle_gamma   90.00
#
_symmetry.space_group_name_H-M   'P 1'
#
loop_
_entity.id
_entity.type
_entity.pdbx_description
1 polymer ?
#
loop_
_entity_poly.entity_id
_entity_poly.type
_entity_poly.pdbx_seq_one_letter_code
_entity_poly.pdbx_strand_id
1 'polypeptide(L)' 'MQMTLDDQEKEFLLELLSEEHAELREEIYKAEEHEFKEELKRRKLLTEKLLEKLGAKEKFA' A
#
# COMPACT_ATOMS: atom_id res chain seq x y z
N MET A 1 -8.60 7.19 -21.99
CA MET A 1 -9.68 7.31 -21.01
C MET A 1 -9.05 7.76 -19.70
N GLN A 2 -9.46 8.91 -19.17
CA GLN A 2 -9.01 9.36 -17.86
C GLN A 2 -10.06 8.89 -16.86
N MET A 3 -9.74 7.85 -16.07
CA MET A 3 -10.60 7.43 -14.97
C MET A 3 -10.47 8.48 -13.86
N THR A 4 -11.57 9.11 -13.51
CA THR A 4 -11.71 9.95 -12.32
C THR A 4 -12.39 9.10 -11.25
N LEU A 5 -11.72 8.95 -10.10
CA LEU A 5 -12.32 8.33 -8.92
C LEU A 5 -13.27 9.34 -8.28
N ASP A 6 -14.45 8.91 -7.88
CA ASP A 6 -15.29 9.69 -6.97
C ASP A 6 -14.77 9.62 -5.53
N ASP A 7 -15.38 10.42 -4.63
CA ASP A 7 -14.94 10.52 -3.25
C ASP A 7 -15.14 9.19 -2.47
N GLN A 8 -16.19 8.43 -2.78
CA GLN A 8 -16.45 7.14 -2.12
C GLN A 8 -15.46 6.07 -2.58
N GLU A 9 -15.21 5.99 -3.89
CA GLU A 9 -14.19 5.10 -4.48
C GLU A 9 -12.80 5.43 -3.91
N LYS A 10 -12.50 6.71 -3.75
CA LYS A 10 -11.25 7.18 -3.17
C LYS A 10 -11.11 6.81 -1.70
N GLU A 11 -12.15 7.00 -0.89
CA GLU A 11 -12.16 6.59 0.52
C GLU A 11 -11.99 5.06 0.65
N PHE A 12 -12.72 4.29 -0.14
CA PHE A 12 -12.59 2.84 -0.17
C PHE A 12 -11.18 2.38 -0.55
N LEU A 13 -10.58 2.97 -1.59
CA LEU A 13 -9.22 2.64 -1.99
C LEU A 13 -8.19 3.02 -0.91
N LEU A 14 -8.39 4.14 -0.22
CA LEU A 14 -7.53 4.54 0.90
C LEU A 14 -7.60 3.53 2.05
N GLU A 15 -8.79 3.06 2.41
CA GLU A 15 -8.98 2.03 3.43
C GLU A 15 -8.29 0.72 3.02
N LEU A 16 -8.63 0.20 1.83
CA LEU A 16 -8.07 -1.06 1.31
C LEU A 16 -6.54 -1.04 1.24
N LEU A 17 -5.96 0.03 0.71
CA LEU A 17 -4.51 0.15 0.59
C LEU A 17 -3.82 0.32 1.95
N SER A 18 -4.51 0.92 2.93
CA SER A 18 -3.97 1.06 4.29
C SER A 18 -3.93 -0.29 5.01
N GLU A 19 -4.95 -1.13 4.81
CA GLU A 19 -4.98 -2.52 5.32
C GLU A 19 -3.86 -3.36 4.68
N GLU A 20 -3.78 -3.37 3.34
CA GLU A 20 -2.71 -4.06 2.61
C GLU A 20 -1.31 -3.60 3.06
N HIS A 21 -1.12 -2.31 3.33
CA HIS A 21 0.16 -1.80 3.84
C HIS A 21 0.51 -2.37 5.22
N ALA A 22 -0.47 -2.48 6.12
CA ALA A 22 -0.28 -3.06 7.44
C ALA A 22 0.06 -4.56 7.33
N GLU A 23 -0.65 -5.30 6.50
CA GLU A 23 -0.40 -6.72 6.24
C GLU A 23 1.00 -6.95 5.65
N LEU A 24 1.39 -6.18 4.63
CA LEU A 24 2.72 -6.27 4.03
C LEU A 24 3.84 -6.00 5.04
N ARG A 25 3.64 -5.08 6.00
CA ARG A 25 4.63 -4.86 7.08
C ARG A 25 4.78 -6.08 7.97
N GLU A 26 3.68 -6.74 8.30
CA GLU A 26 3.69 -7.97 9.10
C GLU A 26 4.33 -9.13 8.34
N GLU A 27 4.02 -9.31 7.05
CA GLU A 27 4.62 -10.33 6.21
C GLU A 27 6.13 -10.14 6.03
N ILE A 28 6.60 -8.90 5.81
CA ILE A 28 8.04 -8.60 5.71
C ILE A 28 8.76 -8.93 7.02
N TYR A 29 8.12 -8.68 8.15
CA TYR A 29 8.68 -9.00 9.47
C TYR A 29 8.83 -10.51 9.64
N LYS A 30 7.85 -11.30 9.21
CA LYS A 30 7.84 -12.77 9.30
C LYS A 30 8.67 -13.47 8.23
N ALA A 31 8.95 -12.81 7.10
CA ALA A 31 9.68 -13.42 5.99
C ALA A 31 11.14 -13.71 6.33
N GLU A 32 11.52 -14.98 6.21
CA GLU A 32 12.89 -15.49 6.42
C GLU A 32 13.70 -15.53 5.11
N GLU A 33 13.05 -15.84 3.99
CA GLU A 33 13.70 -15.93 2.67
C GLU A 33 13.95 -14.54 2.06
N HIS A 34 15.19 -14.29 1.66
CA HIS A 34 15.61 -12.98 1.15
C HIS A 34 14.86 -12.55 -0.12
N GLU A 35 14.71 -13.45 -1.10
CA GLU A 35 14.05 -13.11 -2.37
C GLU A 35 12.56 -12.80 -2.19
N PHE A 36 11.87 -13.59 -1.36
CA PHE A 36 10.47 -13.34 -1.00
C PHE A 36 10.32 -12.01 -0.25
N LYS A 37 11.21 -11.73 0.70
CA LYS A 37 11.22 -10.47 1.45
C LYS A 37 11.43 -9.24 0.56
N GLU A 38 12.27 -9.33 -0.47
CA GLU A 38 12.46 -8.25 -1.43
C GLU A 38 11.22 -8.01 -2.29
N GLU A 39 10.49 -9.06 -2.67
CA GLU A 39 9.20 -8.91 -3.36
C GLU A 39 8.16 -8.20 -2.49
N LEU A 40 8.04 -8.61 -1.22
CA LEU A 40 7.13 -7.94 -0.28
C LEU A 40 7.46 -6.47 -0.07
N LYS A 41 8.76 -6.12 0.02
CA LYS A 41 9.19 -4.71 0.09
C LYS A 41 8.83 -3.93 -1.18
N ARG A 42 8.97 -4.53 -2.37
CA ARG A 42 8.56 -3.90 -3.63
C ARG A 42 7.07 -3.62 -3.65
N ARG A 43 6.24 -4.57 -3.19
CA ARG A 43 4.80 -4.40 -3.03
C ARG A 43 4.47 -3.28 -2.04
N LYS A 44 5.09 -3.28 -0.86
CA LYS A 44 4.92 -2.22 0.16
C LYS A 44 5.18 -0.84 -0.44
N LEU A 45 6.30 -0.68 -1.15
CA LEU A 45 6.67 0.59 -1.79
C LEU A 45 5.66 1.03 -2.86
N LEU A 46 5.07 0.08 -3.61
CA LEU A 46 4.03 0.41 -4.58
C LEU A 46 2.76 0.90 -3.88
N THR A 47 2.32 0.19 -2.84
CA THR A 47 1.16 0.56 -2.00
C THR A 47 1.33 1.94 -1.39
N GLU A 48 2.51 2.26 -0.84
CA GLU A 48 2.84 3.59 -0.30
C GLU A 48 2.68 4.69 -1.35
N LYS A 49 3.21 4.47 -2.56
CA LYS A 49 3.07 5.44 -3.67
C LYS A 49 1.63 5.63 -4.10
N LEU A 50 0.79 4.60 -4.02
CA LEU A 50 -0.63 4.70 -4.34
C LEU A 50 -1.37 5.50 -3.25
N LEU A 51 -1.10 5.22 -1.98
CA LEU A 51 -1.65 5.98 -0.85
C LEU A 51 -1.27 7.47 -0.90
N GLU A 52 0.00 7.78 -1.21
CA GLU A 52 0.45 9.17 -1.41
C GLU A 52 -0.29 9.86 -2.56
N LYS A 53 -0.48 9.16 -3.69
CA LYS A 53 -1.24 9.69 -4.84
C LYS A 53 -2.71 9.93 -4.51
N LEU A 54 -3.30 9.11 -3.64
CA LEU A 54 -4.67 9.29 -3.15
C LEU A 54 -4.76 10.35 -2.06
N GLY A 55 -3.64 10.87 -1.54
CA GLY A 55 -3.62 11.95 -0.56
C GLY A 55 -3.81 11.48 0.88
N ALA A 56 -3.36 10.27 1.20
CA ALA A 56 -3.25 9.81 2.58
C ALA A 56 -2.42 10.81 3.40
N LYS A 57 -2.93 11.18 4.59
CA LYS A 57 -2.30 12.19 5.45
C LYS A 57 -1.09 11.66 6.24
N GLU A 58 -0.91 10.35 6.27
CA GLU A 58 0.11 9.68 7.05
C GLU A 58 1.39 9.48 6.24
N LYS A 59 2.54 9.62 6.90
CA LYS A 59 3.82 9.21 6.33
C LYS A 59 4.02 7.73 6.65
N PHE A 60 3.97 6.90 5.63
CA PHE A 60 4.21 5.47 5.75
C PHE A 60 5.72 5.22 5.83
N ALA A 61 6.22 4.96 7.05
CA ALA A 61 7.59 4.50 7.32
C ALA A 61 7.63 2.95 7.32
#